data_AF-A0AA43IGJ1-F1
#
_entry.id   AF-A0AA43IGJ1-F1
#
_cell.length_a   1.000
_cell.length_b   1.000
_cell.length_c   1.000
_cell.angle_alpha   90.00
_cell.angle_beta   90.00
_cell.angle_gamma   90.00
#
_symmetry.space_group_name_H-M   'P 1'
#
loop_
_entity.id
_entity.type
_entity.pdbx_description
1 polymer ?
#
loop_
_entity_poly.entity_id
_entity_poly.type
_entity_poly.pdbx_seq_one_letter_code
_entity_poly.pdbx_strand_id
1 'polypeptide(L)' 'MKITVIGAGAWGTALAINQAATRDVVLWARDPEQVDAMRR' A
#
# COMPACT_ATOMS: atom_id res chain seq x y z
N MET A 1 -15.28 4.71 0.84
CA MET A 1 -15.11 3.28 0.46
C MET A 1 -13.69 2.87 0.79
N LYS A 2 -13.48 1.67 1.36
CA LYS A 2 -12.15 1.15 1.72
C LYS A 2 -11.60 0.27 0.60
N ILE A 3 -10.30 0.35 0.33
CA ILE A 3 -9.60 -0.48 -0.65
C ILE A 3 -8.41 -1.16 0.02
N THR A 4 -8.27 -2.47 -0.22
CA THR A 4 -7.07 -3.22 0.18
C THR A 4 -6.30 -3.61 -1.06
N VAL A 5 -5.02 -3.26 -1.12
CA VAL A 5 -4.09 -3.70 -2.18
C VAL A 5 -3.16 -4.75 -1.59
N ILE A 6 -3.14 -5.95 -2.18
CA ILE A 6 -2.29 -7.06 -1.71
C ILE A 6 -1.04 -7.12 -2.60
N GLY A 7 0.11 -6.73 -2.04
CA GLY A 7 1.41 -6.75 -2.69
C GLY A 7 2.04 -5.36 -2.84
N ALA A 8 3.03 -5.05 -2.01
CA ALA A 8 3.80 -3.80 -2.05
C ALA A 8 4.97 -3.84 -3.06
N GLY A 9 4.71 -4.37 -4.26
CA GLY A 9 5.61 -4.23 -5.42
C GLY A 9 5.41 -2.86 -6.10
N ALA A 10 6.14 -2.62 -7.20
CA ALA A 10 6.07 -1.34 -7.92
C ALA A 10 4.62 -0.96 -8.32
N TRP A 11 3.88 -1.89 -8.91
CA TRP A 11 2.51 -1.64 -9.37
C TRP A 11 1.50 -1.52 -8.22
N GLY A 12 1.56 -2.40 -7.22
CA GLY A 12 0.65 -2.35 -6.08
C GLY A 12 0.83 -1.08 -5.24
N THR A 13 2.07 -0.64 -5.07
CA THR A 13 2.37 0.63 -4.39
C THR A 13 1.86 1.82 -5.20
N ALA A 14 2.10 1.86 -6.51
CA ALA A 14 1.61 2.92 -7.38
C ALA A 14 0.07 3.03 -7.37
N LEU A 15 -0.63 1.88 -7.43
CA LEU A 15 -2.08 1.82 -7.32
C LEU A 15 -2.58 2.30 -5.96
N ALA A 16 -1.94 1.86 -4.86
CA ALA A 16 -2.30 2.27 -3.52
C ALA A 16 -2.15 3.79 -3.33
N ILE A 17 -1.03 4.37 -3.81
CA ILE A 17 -0.79 5.82 -3.77
C ILE A 17 -1.85 6.58 -4.57
N ASN A 18 -2.15 6.14 -5.79
CA ASN A 18 -3.15 6.81 -6.63
C ASN A 18 -4.53 6.84 -5.96
N GLN A 19 -4.93 5.75 -5.31
CA GLN A 19 -6.23 5.63 -4.66
C GLN A 19 -6.30 6.32 -3.29
N ALA A 20 -5.16 6.43 -2.58
CA ALA A 20 -5.07 7.04 -1.26
C ALA A 20 -5.44 8.53 -1.24
N ALA A 21 -5.39 9.20 -2.40
CA ALA A 21 -5.82 10.60 -2.52
C ALA A 21 -7.31 10.83 -2.21
N THR A 22 -8.16 9.82 -2.36
CA THR A 22 -9.62 9.97 -2.24
C THR A 22 -10.31 8.88 -1.41
N ARG A 23 -9.57 7.85 -0.99
CA ARG A 23 -10.11 6.66 -0.33
C ARG A 23 -9.20 6.21 0.80
N ASP A 24 -9.79 5.49 1.75
CA ASP A 24 -9.06 4.80 2.81
C ASP A 24 -8.43 3.53 2.20
N VAL A 25 -7.10 3.46 2.17
CA VAL A 25 -6.33 2.42 1.49
C VAL A 25 -5.43 1.70 2.49
N VAL A 26 -5.48 0.36 2.46
CA VAL A 26 -4.52 -0.51 3.16
C VAL A 26 -3.66 -1.22 2.12
N LEU A 27 -2.35 -0.97 2.16
CA LEU A 27 -1.36 -1.70 1.36
C LEU A 27 -0.77 -2.83 2.21
N TRP A 28 -0.97 -4.07 1.75
CA TRP A 28 -0.37 -5.26 2.36
C TRP A 28 0.95 -5.60 1.69
N ALA A 29 1.97 -5.84 2.49
CA ALA A 29 3.22 -6.46 2.07
C ALA A 29 3.48 -7.72 2.89
N ARG A 30 4.26 -8.65 2.34
CA ARG A 30 4.64 -9.89 3.03
C ARG A 30 5.76 -9.65 4.05
N ASP A 31 6.70 -8.78 3.70
CA ASP A 31 7.91 -8.55 4.48
C ASP A 31 7.69 -7.41 5.49
N PRO A 32 7.75 -7.69 6.81
CA PRO A 32 7.59 -6.66 7.84
C PRO A 32 8.69 -5.59 7.80
N GLU A 33 9.93 -5.92 7.42
CA GLU A 33 11.00 -4.93 7.32
C GLU A 33 10.72 -3.92 6.20
N GLN A 34 10.19 -4.41 5.07
CA GLN A 34 9.71 -3.56 3.98
C GLN A 34 8.58 -2.63 4.44
N VAL A 35 7.61 -3.14 5.21
CA VAL A 35 6.50 -2.33 5.75
C VAL A 35 7.03 -1.23 6.67
N ASP A 36 7.95 -1.57 7.57
CA ASP A 36 8.51 -0.60 8.51
C ASP A 36 9.39 0.43 7.80
N ALA A 37 10.12 0.05 6.76
CA ALA A 37 10.86 0.99 5.92
C ALA A 37 9.93 1.99 5.20
N MET A 38 8.74 1.55 4.75
CA MET A 38 7.74 2.41 4.09
C MET A 38 6.97 3.32 5.06
N ARG A 39 6.93 2.99 6.35
CA ARG A 39 6.21 3.76 7.39
C ARG A 39 7.02 4.92 7.98
N ARG A 40 8.32 4.95 7.73
CA ARG A 40 9.22 6.03 8.17
C ARG A 40 9.05 7.27 7.29
#